data_AF-F8PRY9-F1
#
_entry.id   AF-F8PRY9-F1
#
_cell.length_a   1.000
_cell.length_b   1.000
_cell.length_c   1.000
_cell.angle_alpha   90.00
_cell.angle_beta   90.00
_cell.angle_gamma   90.00
#
_symmetry.space_group_name_H-M   'P 1'
#
loop_
_entity.id
_entity.type
_entity.pdbx_description
1 polymer ?
#
loop_
_entity_poly.entity_id
_entity_poly.type
_entity_poly.pdbx_seq_one_letter_code
_entity_poly.pdbx_strand_id
1 'polypeptide(L)'
;MTSLPSRPILVLSLALFLASLLLKIGGTLYLSRLSRSYTYLGSDYPQTWPIHTRKPVLMSSDNSLRFRLDSPDGANEWAAIVPPNNALIHLGPHRQPFSLSLFHQLRCLDVIRADMTRDRNRNDTTRQEGDLARHCLNYIKQMVLCRGDLQLEPFQYASHKSPIDLYGVYHCNDWGAVYDQVHENQREYAAWKEDQTESA
;
A
#
# COMPACT_ATOMS: atom_id res chain seq x y z
N MET A 1 -59.45 31.40 -14.44
CA MET A 1 -58.00 31.15 -14.24
C MET A 1 -57.65 31.55 -12.81
N THR A 2 -57.70 30.61 -11.87
CA THR A 2 -57.36 30.85 -10.47
C THR A 2 -55.85 30.67 -10.30
N SER A 3 -55.14 31.73 -9.90
CA SER A 3 -53.72 31.67 -9.58
C SER A 3 -53.52 30.80 -8.34
N LEU A 4 -52.84 29.66 -8.48
CA LEU A 4 -52.41 28.88 -7.31
C LEU A 4 -51.48 29.74 -6.43
N PRO A 5 -51.64 29.72 -5.10
CA PRO A 5 -50.75 30.44 -4.20
C PRO A 5 -49.37 29.74 -4.21
N SER A 6 -48.37 30.38 -4.82
CA SER A 6 -47.00 29.88 -4.96
C SER A 6 -46.19 29.86 -3.65
N ARG A 7 -46.62 30.64 -2.64
CA ARG A 7 -45.99 30.74 -1.31
C ARG A 7 -46.07 29.46 -0.46
N PRO A 8 -47.23 28.82 -0.24
CA PRO A 8 -47.32 27.58 0.56
C PRO A 8 -46.55 26.40 -0.07
N ILE A 9 -46.48 26.34 -1.40
CA ILE A 9 -45.72 25.32 -2.12
C ILE A 9 -44.22 25.49 -1.83
N LEU A 10 -43.69 26.73 -1.94
CA LEU A 10 -42.29 27.04 -1.61
C LEU A 10 -41.92 26.70 -0.16
N VAL A 11 -42.80 27.03 0.80
CA VAL A 11 -42.56 26.73 2.23
C VAL A 11 -42.52 25.22 2.47
N LEU A 12 -43.47 24.47 1.91
CA LEU A 12 -43.51 23.01 2.05
C LEU A 12 -42.27 22.35 1.40
N SER A 13 -41.88 22.81 0.21
CA SER A 13 -40.67 22.31 -0.47
C SER A 13 -39.40 22.58 0.33
N LEU A 14 -39.26 23.78 0.91
CA LEU A 14 -38.10 24.12 1.74
C LEU A 14 -38.07 23.28 3.03
N ALA A 15 -39.22 23.06 3.67
CA ALA A 15 -39.33 22.24 4.87
C ALA A 15 -38.95 20.76 4.58
N LEU A 16 -39.43 20.19 3.49
CA LEU A 16 -39.08 18.82 3.08
C LEU A 16 -37.59 18.69 2.72
N PHE A 17 -37.01 19.70 2.05
CA PHE A 17 -35.59 19.73 1.74
C PHE A 17 -34.75 19.78 3.03
N LEU A 18 -35.07 20.67 3.96
CA LEU A 18 -34.36 20.77 5.24
C LEU A 18 -34.50 19.50 6.08
N ALA A 19 -35.69 18.91 6.14
CA ALA A 19 -35.90 17.63 6.83
C ALA A 19 -35.09 16.49 6.21
N SER A 20 -35.04 16.41 4.86
CA SER A 20 -34.21 15.43 4.16
C SER A 20 -32.72 15.66 4.42
N LEU A 21 -32.28 16.92 4.41
CA LEU A 21 -30.89 17.29 4.69
C LEU A 21 -30.49 16.91 6.11
N LEU A 22 -31.33 17.20 7.10
CA LEU A 22 -31.09 16.84 8.51
C LEU A 22 -31.07 15.33 8.72
N LEU A 23 -31.98 14.57 8.10
CA LEU A 23 -31.98 13.10 8.13
C LEU A 23 -30.71 12.53 7.51
N LYS A 24 -30.25 13.07 6.38
CA LYS A 24 -29.00 12.63 5.74
C LYS A 24 -27.79 12.94 6.60
N ILE A 25 -27.68 14.18 7.11
CA ILE A 25 -26.56 14.58 7.98
C ILE A 25 -26.54 13.72 9.26
N GLY A 26 -27.69 13.56 9.92
CA GLY A 26 -27.83 12.74 11.13
C GLY A 26 -27.49 11.26 10.85
N GLY A 27 -27.97 10.71 9.75
CA GLY A 27 -27.67 9.34 9.32
C GLY A 27 -26.19 9.14 8.99
N THR A 28 -25.57 10.07 8.26
CA THR A 28 -24.13 10.03 7.95
C THR A 28 -23.29 10.13 9.22
N LEU A 29 -23.63 11.04 10.15
CA LEU A 29 -22.92 11.17 11.43
C LEU A 29 -23.06 9.90 12.28
N TYR A 30 -24.25 9.32 12.34
CA TYR A 30 -24.49 8.07 13.06
C TYR A 30 -23.68 6.90 12.46
N LEU A 31 -23.76 6.70 11.14
CA LEU A 31 -23.02 5.65 10.45
C LEU A 31 -21.50 5.86 10.52
N SER A 32 -21.02 7.12 10.49
CA SER A 32 -19.59 7.43 10.63
C SER A 32 -19.03 7.04 12.01
N ARG A 33 -19.89 6.92 13.03
CA ARG A 33 -19.52 6.48 14.38
C ARG A 33 -19.56 4.96 14.54
N LEU A 34 -20.21 4.23 13.63
CA LEU A 34 -20.13 2.78 13.60
C LEU A 34 -18.79 2.35 13.01
N SER A 35 -17.77 2.22 13.84
CA SER A 35 -16.56 1.50 13.45
C SER A 35 -16.89 0.01 13.31
N ARG A 36 -16.82 -0.53 12.09
CA ARG A 36 -16.93 -1.97 11.89
C ARG A 36 -15.74 -2.67 12.55
N SER A 37 -16.02 -3.58 13.47
CA SER A 37 -15.02 -4.51 13.99
C SER A 37 -14.89 -5.70 13.05
N TYR A 38 -13.67 -6.17 12.84
CA TYR A 38 -13.34 -7.30 11.96
C TYR A 38 -12.78 -8.44 12.80
N THR A 39 -13.18 -9.67 12.49
CA THR A 39 -12.63 -10.88 13.12
C THR A 39 -11.26 -11.27 12.57
N TYR A 40 -10.93 -10.82 11.36
CA TYR A 40 -9.74 -11.20 10.59
C TYR A 40 -9.67 -12.69 10.22
N LEU A 41 -10.79 -13.41 10.35
CA LEU A 41 -10.92 -14.81 9.96
C LEU A 41 -11.58 -14.93 8.58
N GLY A 42 -11.13 -15.91 7.79
CA GLY A 42 -11.73 -16.19 6.48
C GLY A 42 -11.60 -14.98 5.55
N SER A 43 -12.73 -14.33 5.23
CA SER A 43 -12.78 -13.12 4.39
C SER A 43 -13.20 -11.86 5.17
N ASP A 44 -13.34 -11.93 6.50
CA ASP A 44 -13.79 -10.82 7.33
C ASP A 44 -12.62 -9.95 7.82
N TYR A 45 -12.00 -9.25 6.87
CA TYR A 45 -10.93 -8.27 7.11
C TYR A 45 -11.03 -7.11 6.10
N PRO A 46 -10.50 -5.92 6.42
CA PRO A 46 -10.45 -4.82 5.45
C PRO A 46 -9.43 -5.11 4.34
N GLN A 47 -9.72 -4.64 3.13
CA GLN A 47 -8.80 -4.81 1.97
C GLN A 47 -7.49 -4.02 2.10
N THR A 48 -7.47 -3.01 2.97
CA THR A 48 -6.29 -2.21 3.27
C THR A 48 -6.07 -2.20 4.77
N TRP A 49 -4.82 -2.31 5.20
CA TRP A 49 -4.47 -2.11 6.60
C TRP A 49 -4.55 -0.61 6.95
N PRO A 50 -5.46 -0.18 7.84
CA PRO A 50 -5.66 1.23 8.15
C PRO A 50 -4.51 1.76 9.01
N ILE A 51 -3.48 2.32 8.37
CA ILE A 51 -2.39 3.01 9.05
C ILE A 51 -2.69 4.51 9.07
N HIS A 52 -3.15 5.02 10.21
CA HIS A 52 -3.56 6.43 10.35
C HIS A 52 -2.39 7.42 10.30
N THR A 53 -1.17 6.96 10.58
CA THR A 53 0.05 7.76 10.51
C THR A 53 0.54 7.97 9.07
N ARG A 54 -0.01 7.23 8.11
CA ARG A 54 0.38 7.30 6.70
C ARG A 54 -0.18 8.56 6.04
N LYS A 55 0.66 9.57 5.91
CA LYS A 55 0.31 10.87 5.31
C LYS A 55 0.90 11.00 3.90
N PRO A 56 0.36 11.89 3.05
CA PRO A 56 1.02 12.29 1.82
C PRO A 56 2.39 12.92 2.13
N VAL A 57 3.41 12.53 1.36
CA VAL A 57 4.78 13.06 1.45
C VAL A 57 5.29 13.41 0.07
N LEU A 58 6.21 14.37 0.01
CA LEU A 58 6.96 14.65 -1.20
C LEU A 58 8.25 13.84 -1.19
N MET A 59 8.53 13.12 -2.28
CA MET A 59 9.72 12.29 -2.41
C MET A 59 10.42 12.60 -3.73
N SER A 60 11.69 12.98 -3.68
CA SER A 60 12.52 13.11 -4.88
C SER A 60 13.03 11.74 -5.32
N SER A 61 13.04 11.51 -6.63
CA SER A 61 13.84 10.42 -7.21
C SER A 61 15.30 10.87 -7.27
N ASP A 62 16.24 10.01 -6.90
CA ASP A 62 17.68 10.30 -6.95
C ASP A 62 18.44 9.17 -7.66
N ASN A 63 19.56 9.51 -8.28
CA ASN A 63 20.48 8.55 -8.90
C ASN A 63 21.34 7.88 -7.81
N SER A 64 20.69 7.00 -7.05
CA SER A 64 21.32 6.33 -5.93
C SER A 64 22.38 5.33 -6.37
N LEU A 65 23.51 5.30 -5.66
CA LEU A 65 24.51 4.24 -5.77
C LEU A 65 24.10 2.95 -5.02
N ARG A 66 22.96 2.97 -4.33
CA ARG A 66 22.36 1.83 -3.64
C ARG A 66 21.65 0.90 -4.62
N PHE A 67 21.36 -0.31 -4.16
CA PHE A 67 20.59 -1.33 -4.88
C PHE A 67 21.21 -1.75 -6.21
N ARG A 68 22.54 -1.75 -6.29
CA ARG A 68 23.28 -2.24 -7.48
C ARG A 68 22.82 -3.66 -7.85
N LEU A 69 22.63 -3.90 -9.15
CA LEU A 69 22.05 -5.16 -9.63
C LEU A 69 22.97 -6.37 -9.39
N ASP A 70 24.27 -6.21 -9.68
CA ASP A 70 25.27 -7.28 -9.82
C ASP A 70 26.48 -7.11 -8.88
N SER A 71 26.22 -6.76 -7.61
CA SER A 71 27.29 -6.65 -6.61
C SER A 71 26.89 -7.30 -5.27
N PRO A 72 27.87 -7.77 -4.47
CA PRO A 72 27.58 -8.31 -3.14
C PRO A 72 26.88 -7.31 -2.22
N ASP A 73 27.32 -6.05 -2.22
CA ASP A 73 26.70 -4.99 -1.42
C ASP A 73 25.26 -4.74 -1.87
N GLY A 74 25.02 -4.67 -3.18
CA GLY A 74 23.68 -4.55 -3.74
C GLY A 74 22.78 -5.72 -3.32
N ALA A 75 23.26 -6.97 -3.39
CA ALA A 75 22.51 -8.13 -2.94
C ALA A 75 22.10 -8.03 -1.46
N ASN A 76 22.99 -7.53 -0.60
CA ASN A 76 22.68 -7.29 0.81
C ASN A 76 21.64 -6.17 0.99
N GLU A 77 21.71 -5.10 0.20
CA GLU A 77 20.73 -4.00 0.24
C GLU A 77 19.34 -4.46 -0.19
N TRP A 78 19.25 -5.22 -1.29
CA TRP A 78 17.99 -5.82 -1.75
C TRP A 78 17.41 -6.79 -0.73
N ALA A 79 18.25 -7.63 -0.08
CA ALA A 79 17.79 -8.52 0.97
C ALA A 79 17.29 -7.78 2.22
N ALA A 80 17.88 -6.63 2.54
CA ALA A 80 17.54 -5.82 3.71
C ALA A 80 16.28 -4.94 3.54
N ILE A 81 15.73 -4.83 2.31
CA ILE A 81 14.60 -3.96 2.05
C ILE A 81 13.30 -4.44 2.73
N VAL A 82 13.19 -5.73 3.01
CA VAL A 82 12.04 -6.33 3.68
C VAL A 82 12.32 -6.45 5.17
N PRO A 83 11.42 -5.96 6.05
CA PRO A 83 11.56 -6.13 7.50
C PRO A 83 11.78 -7.58 7.92
N PRO A 84 12.34 -7.80 9.12
CA PRO A 84 12.48 -9.13 9.73
C PRO A 84 11.16 -9.93 9.73
N ASN A 85 11.27 -11.25 9.93
CA ASN A 85 10.13 -12.17 9.91
C ASN A 85 9.32 -12.09 8.61
N ASN A 86 9.99 -11.84 7.48
CA ASN A 86 9.38 -11.71 6.16
C ASN A 86 8.30 -10.61 6.06
N ALA A 87 8.37 -9.61 6.93
CA ALA A 87 7.35 -8.57 7.12
C ALA A 87 5.94 -9.12 7.38
N LEU A 88 5.84 -10.31 7.99
CA LEU A 88 4.57 -10.84 8.47
C LEU A 88 4.08 -10.00 9.65
N ILE A 89 2.80 -9.68 9.61
CA ILE A 89 2.07 -8.99 10.67
C ILE A 89 0.94 -9.89 11.19
N HIS A 90 0.53 -9.70 12.43
CA HIS A 90 -0.52 -10.49 13.08
C HIS A 90 -1.66 -9.56 13.50
N LEU A 91 -2.83 -9.73 12.89
CA LEU A 91 -3.97 -8.84 13.04
C LEU A 91 -5.19 -9.52 13.66
N GLY A 92 -6.05 -8.69 14.24
CA GLY A 92 -7.31 -9.10 14.83
C GLY A 92 -7.20 -9.84 16.16
N PRO A 93 -8.35 -10.20 16.76
CA PRO A 93 -8.40 -10.87 18.06
C PRO A 93 -7.68 -12.21 18.08
N HIS A 94 -7.64 -12.90 16.93
CA HIS A 94 -7.03 -14.22 16.78
C HIS A 94 -5.59 -14.18 16.25
N ARG A 95 -4.95 -12.99 16.22
CA ARG A 95 -3.56 -12.79 15.76
C ARG A 95 -3.28 -13.49 14.42
N GLN A 96 -4.17 -13.35 13.45
CA GLN A 96 -4.05 -14.01 12.15
C GLN A 96 -2.87 -13.43 11.35
N PRO A 97 -2.02 -14.25 10.72
CA PRO A 97 -0.87 -13.79 9.98
C PRO A 97 -1.28 -13.19 8.62
N PHE A 98 -0.73 -12.04 8.28
CA PHE A 98 -0.89 -11.38 6.98
C PHE A 98 0.47 -10.98 6.40
N SER A 99 0.55 -11.00 5.07
CA SER A 99 1.63 -10.36 4.31
C SER A 99 1.09 -9.10 3.65
N LEU A 100 1.84 -8.01 3.70
CA LEU A 100 1.45 -6.76 3.06
C LEU A 100 1.93 -6.73 1.60
N SER A 101 1.08 -6.18 0.72
CA SER A 101 1.39 -6.08 -0.70
C SER A 101 2.66 -5.27 -0.99
N LEU A 102 3.00 -4.28 -0.14
CA LEU A 102 4.24 -3.50 -0.27
C LEU A 102 5.47 -4.41 -0.22
N PHE A 103 5.63 -5.18 0.86
CA PHE A 103 6.81 -6.03 1.04
C PHE A 103 6.84 -7.23 0.10
N HIS A 104 5.67 -7.71 -0.35
CA HIS A 104 5.62 -8.73 -1.39
C HIS A 104 6.19 -8.21 -2.71
N GLN A 105 5.82 -6.99 -3.13
CA GLN A 105 6.40 -6.34 -4.32
C GLN A 105 7.91 -6.18 -4.18
N LEU A 106 8.40 -5.68 -3.04
CA LEU A 106 9.84 -5.47 -2.83
C LEU A 106 10.63 -6.78 -2.85
N ARG A 107 10.11 -7.86 -2.25
CA ARG A 107 10.72 -9.20 -2.34
C ARG A 107 10.73 -9.71 -3.79
N CYS A 108 9.63 -9.53 -4.52
CA CYS A 108 9.55 -9.92 -5.93
C CYS A 108 10.60 -9.21 -6.79
N LEU A 109 10.92 -7.94 -6.50
CA LEU A 109 11.96 -7.22 -7.22
C LEU A 109 13.35 -7.83 -7.01
N ASP A 110 13.70 -8.23 -5.78
CA ASP A 110 14.97 -8.91 -5.52
C ASP A 110 15.06 -10.28 -6.22
N VAL A 111 13.97 -11.05 -6.22
CA VAL A 111 13.89 -12.32 -6.97
C VAL A 111 14.15 -12.10 -8.46
N ILE A 112 13.52 -11.09 -9.06
CA ILE A 112 13.71 -10.75 -10.47
C ILE A 112 15.17 -10.35 -10.73
N ARG A 113 15.75 -9.49 -9.89
CA ARG A 113 17.16 -9.08 -9.98
C ARG A 113 18.11 -10.27 -9.88
N ALA A 114 17.89 -11.16 -8.92
CA ALA A 114 18.72 -12.35 -8.73
C ALA A 114 18.71 -13.24 -9.98
N ASP A 115 17.55 -13.48 -10.59
CA ASP A 115 17.45 -14.25 -11.84
C ASP A 115 18.08 -13.53 -13.04
N MET A 116 17.97 -12.20 -13.12
CA MET A 116 18.60 -11.39 -14.16
C MET A 116 20.14 -11.41 -14.12
N THR A 117 20.71 -11.52 -12.92
CA THR A 117 22.18 -11.47 -12.70
C THR A 117 22.82 -12.84 -12.52
N ARG A 118 22.02 -13.92 -12.58
CA ARG A 118 22.53 -15.29 -12.47
C ARG A 118 23.41 -15.65 -13.67
N ASP A 119 24.54 -16.29 -13.40
CA ASP A 119 25.38 -16.89 -14.44
C ASP A 119 24.67 -18.12 -15.02
N ARG A 120 24.12 -17.96 -16.23
CA ARG A 120 23.40 -19.02 -16.96
C ARG A 120 24.32 -20.11 -17.52
N ASN A 121 25.64 -19.90 -17.50
CA ASN A 121 26.63 -20.87 -17.98
C ASN A 121 27.09 -21.82 -16.88
N ARG A 122 26.87 -21.51 -15.60
CA ARG A 122 26.94 -22.51 -14.54
C ARG A 122 25.72 -23.42 -14.71
N ASN A 123 25.94 -24.73 -14.78
CA ASN A 123 24.94 -25.80 -14.93
C ASN A 123 23.88 -25.88 -13.81
N ASP A 124 23.71 -24.80 -13.03
CA ASP A 124 22.74 -24.64 -11.96
C ASP A 124 21.49 -23.90 -12.50
N THR A 125 20.90 -24.45 -13.55
CA THR A 125 19.61 -23.98 -14.07
C THR A 125 18.51 -24.86 -13.50
N THR A 126 18.24 -24.76 -12.21
CA THR A 126 17.03 -25.37 -11.67
C THR A 126 15.82 -24.65 -12.27
N ARG A 127 14.90 -25.39 -12.91
CA ARG A 127 13.69 -24.81 -13.54
C ARG A 127 12.84 -24.01 -12.53
N GLN A 128 12.96 -24.36 -11.25
CA GLN A 128 12.22 -23.77 -10.13
C GLN A 128 12.51 -22.28 -9.91
N GLU A 129 13.76 -21.84 -10.07
CA GLU A 129 14.13 -20.43 -9.89
C GLU A 129 13.55 -19.53 -10.99
N GLY A 130 13.68 -19.98 -12.25
CA GLY A 130 13.12 -19.24 -13.40
C GLY A 130 11.58 -19.18 -13.36
N ASP A 131 10.92 -20.20 -12.82
CA ASP A 131 9.47 -20.20 -12.62
C ASP A 131 9.03 -19.19 -11.56
N LEU A 132 9.80 -19.04 -10.47
CA LEU A 132 9.53 -18.04 -9.44
C LEU A 132 9.74 -16.61 -9.97
N ALA A 133 10.83 -16.35 -10.70
CA ALA A 133 11.07 -15.05 -11.31
C ALA A 133 9.95 -14.67 -12.28
N ARG A 134 9.46 -15.62 -13.08
CA ARG A 134 8.30 -15.41 -13.97
C ARG A 134 7.01 -15.11 -13.20
N HIS A 135 6.77 -15.79 -12.08
CA HIS A 135 5.64 -15.49 -11.19
C HIS A 135 5.75 -14.06 -10.63
N CYS A 136 6.91 -13.69 -10.10
CA CYS A 136 7.17 -12.36 -9.55
C CYS A 136 7.01 -11.26 -10.62
N LEU A 137 7.51 -11.49 -11.83
CA LEU A 137 7.37 -10.54 -12.94
C LEU A 137 5.91 -10.32 -13.32
N ASN A 138 5.11 -11.38 -13.36
CA ASN A 138 3.66 -11.27 -13.61
C ASN A 138 2.95 -10.48 -12.50
N TYR A 139 3.32 -10.71 -11.23
CA TYR A 139 2.76 -9.97 -10.11
C TYR A 139 3.11 -8.46 -10.18
N ILE A 140 4.39 -8.12 -10.40
CA ILE A 140 4.81 -6.71 -10.54
C ILE A 140 4.10 -6.03 -11.71
N LYS A 141 3.98 -6.72 -12.85
CA LYS A 141 3.22 -6.22 -14.00
C LYS A 141 1.77 -5.89 -13.63
N GLN A 142 1.07 -6.77 -12.91
CA GLN A 142 -0.30 -6.51 -12.46
C GLN A 142 -0.37 -5.30 -11.52
N MET A 143 0.57 -5.19 -10.58
CA MET A 143 0.60 -4.06 -9.65
C MET A 143 0.83 -2.72 -10.36
N VAL A 144 1.77 -2.66 -11.31
CA VAL A 144 2.03 -1.46 -12.13
C VAL A 144 0.80 -1.10 -12.97
N LEU A 145 0.13 -2.07 -13.59
CA LEU A 145 -1.06 -1.79 -14.41
C LEU A 145 -2.25 -1.31 -13.59
N CYS A 146 -2.42 -1.78 -12.35
CA CYS A 146 -3.58 -1.43 -11.52
C CYS A 146 -3.35 -0.24 -10.58
N ARG A 147 -2.09 0.06 -10.23
CA ARG A 147 -1.72 1.02 -9.18
C ARG A 147 -0.50 1.87 -9.55
N GLY A 148 -0.15 1.93 -10.83
CA GLY A 148 0.94 2.78 -11.32
C GLY A 148 0.66 4.26 -11.07
N ASP A 149 1.73 5.02 -10.83
CA ASP A 149 1.65 6.47 -10.77
C ASP A 149 1.34 7.02 -12.17
N LEU A 150 0.41 7.97 -12.25
CA LEU A 150 0.02 8.66 -13.48
C LEU A 150 0.56 10.10 -13.54
N GLN A 151 1.45 10.46 -12.62
CA GLN A 151 2.14 11.75 -12.63
C GLN A 151 2.88 11.94 -13.96
N LEU A 152 2.69 13.11 -14.56
CA LEU A 152 3.38 13.49 -15.79
C LEU A 152 4.78 14.00 -15.45
N GLU A 153 5.79 13.47 -16.13
CA GLU A 153 7.16 13.95 -15.99
C GLU A 153 7.30 15.33 -16.65
N PRO A 154 7.87 16.34 -15.95
CA PRO A 154 7.93 17.69 -16.46
C PRO A 154 8.96 17.81 -17.59
N PHE A 155 8.59 18.58 -18.61
CA PHE A 155 9.48 18.93 -19.71
C PHE A 155 10.32 20.16 -19.34
N GLN A 156 11.64 19.97 -19.17
CA GLN A 156 12.54 21.00 -18.67
C GLN A 156 13.08 21.94 -19.76
N TYR A 157 13.40 21.42 -20.95
CA TYR A 157 14.13 22.20 -21.97
C TYR A 157 13.63 21.94 -23.40
N ALA A 158 13.35 23.03 -24.12
CA ALA A 158 13.01 22.99 -25.55
C ALA A 158 14.19 22.61 -26.47
N SER A 159 15.40 22.47 -25.93
CA SER A 159 16.61 22.10 -26.67
C SER A 159 16.64 20.62 -27.11
N HIS A 160 15.65 19.82 -26.71
CA HIS A 160 15.57 18.36 -26.90
C HIS A 160 16.75 17.56 -26.32
N LYS A 161 17.68 18.19 -25.60
CA LYS A 161 18.78 17.54 -24.90
C LYS A 161 18.40 17.35 -23.43
N SER A 162 18.24 16.10 -23.00
CA SER A 162 17.70 15.73 -21.68
C SER A 162 16.42 16.51 -21.33
N PRO A 163 15.38 16.45 -22.19
CA PRO A 163 14.22 17.33 -22.06
C PRO A 163 13.28 16.97 -20.91
N ILE A 164 13.46 15.80 -20.27
CA ILE A 164 12.58 15.27 -19.22
C ILE A 164 13.34 15.30 -17.89
N ASP A 165 12.69 15.75 -16.82
CA ASP A 165 13.19 15.54 -15.46
C ASP A 165 12.96 14.10 -15.03
N LEU A 166 14.05 13.35 -14.81
CA LEU A 166 14.01 11.98 -14.28
C LEU A 166 14.15 11.95 -12.75
N TYR A 167 14.40 13.10 -12.12
CA TYR A 167 14.70 13.25 -10.70
C TYR A 167 13.76 14.25 -10.02
N GLY A 168 12.54 14.35 -10.57
CA GLY A 168 11.50 15.22 -10.06
C GLY A 168 11.03 14.83 -8.66
N VAL A 169 10.14 15.66 -8.13
CA VAL A 169 9.47 15.43 -6.85
C VAL A 169 8.11 14.80 -7.10
N TYR A 170 7.86 13.67 -6.43
CA TYR A 170 6.63 12.89 -6.52
C TYR A 170 5.77 13.05 -5.28
N HIS A 171 4.45 13.03 -5.47
CA HIS A 171 3.48 13.00 -4.39
C HIS A 171 3.19 11.55 -3.97
N CYS A 172 3.87 11.08 -2.94
CA CYS A 172 3.78 9.70 -2.47
C CYS A 172 2.93 9.58 -1.20
N ASN A 173 2.56 8.35 -0.87
CA ASN A 173 2.09 8.02 0.47
C ASN A 173 3.28 7.56 1.30
N ASP A 174 3.40 8.04 2.54
CA ASP A 174 4.50 7.69 3.44
C ASP A 174 4.62 6.17 3.59
N TRP A 175 5.69 5.61 3.04
CA TRP A 175 6.00 4.20 3.17
C TRP A 175 6.77 3.91 4.46
N GLY A 176 7.48 4.89 5.04
CA GLY A 176 8.18 4.76 6.32
C GLY A 176 7.21 4.45 7.46
N ALA A 177 6.06 5.12 7.48
CA ALA A 177 4.97 4.80 8.40
C ALA A 177 4.50 3.33 8.33
N VAL A 178 4.64 2.67 7.17
CA VAL A 178 4.31 1.24 7.03
C VAL A 178 5.36 0.37 7.72
N TYR A 179 6.65 0.69 7.57
CA TYR A 179 7.73 -0.03 8.27
C TYR A 179 7.56 0.11 9.78
N ASP A 180 7.32 1.32 10.28
CA ASP A 180 7.14 1.59 11.71
C ASP A 180 6.01 0.74 12.31
N GLN A 181 4.87 0.68 11.61
CA GLN A 181 3.72 -0.11 12.05
C GLN A 181 3.97 -1.61 11.99
N VAL A 182 4.71 -2.11 11.00
CA VAL A 182 5.13 -3.52 10.96
C VAL A 182 6.00 -3.85 12.16
N HIS A 183 6.99 -3.01 12.45
CA HIS A 183 7.88 -3.21 13.59
C HIS A 183 7.11 -3.19 14.91
N GLU A 184 6.18 -2.25 15.07
CA GLU A 184 5.29 -2.19 16.24
C GLU A 184 4.45 -3.47 16.38
N ASN A 185 3.75 -3.87 15.32
CA ASN A 185 2.93 -5.07 15.33
C ASN A 185 3.76 -6.34 15.64
N GLN A 186 4.97 -6.45 15.11
CA GLN A 186 5.86 -7.58 15.37
C GLN A 186 6.33 -7.61 16.83
N ARG A 187 6.63 -6.47 17.44
CA ARG A 187 6.98 -6.38 18.86
C ARG A 187 5.80 -6.79 19.74
N GLU A 188 4.61 -6.27 19.47
CA GLU A 188 3.38 -6.63 20.21
C GLU A 188 3.09 -8.13 20.13
N TYR A 189 3.25 -8.72 18.94
CA TYR A 189 3.04 -10.15 18.75
C TYR A 189 4.08 -11.00 19.45
N ALA A 190 5.35 -10.57 19.48
CA ALA A 190 6.41 -11.25 20.22
C ALA A 190 6.11 -11.28 21.73
N ALA A 191 5.78 -10.12 22.32
CA ALA A 191 5.41 -10.01 23.73
C ALA A 191 4.17 -10.86 24.06
N TRP A 192 3.16 -10.86 23.18
CA TRP A 192 1.99 -11.73 23.35
C TRP A 192 2.36 -13.21 23.38
N LYS A 193 3.25 -13.69 22.49
CA LYS A 193 3.69 -15.09 22.49
C LYS A 193 4.42 -15.49 23.77
N GLU A 194 5.25 -14.59 24.30
CA GLU A 194 5.98 -14.82 25.56
C GLU A 194 4.99 -15.01 26.71
N ASP A 195 4.02 -14.11 26.87
CA ASP A 195 2.96 -14.18 27.89
C ASP A 195 2.13 -15.48 27.80
N GLN A 196 1.81 -15.94 26.58
CA GLN A 196 1.11 -17.21 26.40
C GLN A 196 1.95 -18.43 26.77
N THR A 197 3.28 -18.33 26.64
CA THR A 197 4.21 -19.41 26.99
C THR A 197 4.42 -19.49 28.49
N GLU A 198 4.42 -18.35 29.18
CA GLU A 198 4.53 -18.30 30.65
C GLU A 198 3.24 -18.72 31.36
N SER A 199 2.10 -18.60 30.69
CA SER A 199 0.78 -18.99 31.19
C SER A 199 0.44 -20.48 30.97
N ALA A 200 1.29 -21.23 30.27
CA ALA A 200 1.10 -22.64 29.91
C ALA A 200 1.95 -23.59 30.75
#